data_AF-B5RNN1-F1
#
_entry.id   AF-B5RNN1-F1
#
_cell.length_a   1.000
_cell.length_b   1.000
_cell.length_c   1.000
_cell.angle_alpha   90.00
_cell.angle_beta   90.00
_cell.angle_gamma   90.00
#
_symmetry.space_group_name_H-M   'P 1'
#
loop_
_entity.id
_entity.type
_entity.pdbx_description
1 polymer ?
#
loop_
_entity_poly.entity_id
_entity_poly.type
_entity_poly.pdbx_seq_one_letter_code
_entity_poly.pdbx_strand_id
1 'polypeptide(L)'
;MNREKKVEGKIRVIMIMMVMMMVMMGCNSGGRDPEKVFLSEMVNLGKGFMEVFVSFGDMITGTLGIKAETKKSDIGAYFTKIENTMKIVKGKLSKILEEHGSYEKVKEKVEGFIGKISKIEEGARKAALGATDSAVIGEVVKSGAAVFGTANADSVKNLVEGIKEIVDLVVTEGDGQADKTKPLNDDKEKIGKLFGAKTSDDSGAEDKHTAAANASIGAVSGADILKAIAGANASANKDGKVSEAKDAAALALSKGTNTDNEDKLTTVESKKDAVIAAGIALRGMAKDGKFIVKDIGDNKTEVASAKGAAANAVNKVLSTLVIAIRNRVDEGLKEINKVLGEIKQGEGSVAKINE
;
A
#
# COMPACT_ATOMS: atom_id res chain seq x y z
N MET A 1 41.12 -81.40 13.33
CA MET A 1 41.34 -80.46 14.45
C MET A 1 42.75 -79.88 14.35
N ASN A 2 42.97 -78.79 13.58
CA ASN A 2 44.19 -77.92 13.64
C ASN A 2 44.30 -76.80 12.56
N ARG A 3 43.26 -76.51 11.75
CA ARG A 3 43.35 -75.40 10.76
C ARG A 3 42.58 -74.12 11.12
N GLU A 4 41.74 -74.11 12.16
CA GLU A 4 40.92 -72.91 12.49
C GLU A 4 41.60 -71.89 13.41
N LYS A 5 42.58 -72.28 14.24
CA LYS A 5 43.17 -71.34 15.22
C LYS A 5 44.28 -70.41 14.69
N LYS A 6 44.68 -70.52 13.42
CA LYS A 6 45.76 -69.69 12.84
C LYS A 6 45.26 -68.47 12.05
N VAL A 7 43.96 -68.36 11.78
CA VAL A 7 43.39 -67.26 10.98
C VAL A 7 42.92 -66.09 11.86
N GLU A 8 42.46 -66.35 13.10
CA GLU A 8 41.98 -65.29 14.00
C GLU A 8 43.11 -64.40 14.56
N GLY A 9 44.32 -64.92 14.72
CA GLY A 9 45.47 -64.16 15.26
C GLY A 9 46.01 -63.10 14.31
N LYS A 10 45.98 -63.34 12.99
CA LYS A 10 46.46 -62.36 11.99
C LYS A 10 45.45 -61.23 11.74
N ILE A 11 44.15 -61.50 11.84
CA ILE A 11 43.10 -60.50 11.62
C ILE A 11 43.01 -59.53 12.80
N ARG A 12 43.18 -59.99 14.04
CA ARG A 12 43.20 -59.10 15.22
C ARG A 12 44.41 -58.16 15.26
N VAL A 13 45.59 -58.62 14.84
CA VAL A 13 46.79 -57.75 14.81
C VAL A 13 46.71 -56.71 13.68
N ILE A 14 46.13 -57.07 12.53
CA ILE A 14 45.89 -56.11 11.43
C ILE A 14 44.82 -55.08 11.82
N MET A 15 43.70 -55.49 12.45
CA MET A 15 42.69 -54.53 12.91
C MET A 15 43.19 -53.61 14.03
N ILE A 16 44.01 -54.09 14.96
CA ILE A 16 44.56 -53.23 16.02
C ILE A 16 45.61 -52.27 15.45
N MET A 17 46.45 -52.69 14.49
CA MET A 17 47.36 -51.75 13.79
C MET A 17 46.61 -50.73 12.93
N MET A 18 45.49 -51.10 12.31
CA MET A 18 44.70 -50.18 11.48
C MET A 18 43.88 -49.18 12.30
N VAL A 19 43.45 -49.56 13.52
CA VAL A 19 42.77 -48.66 14.46
C VAL A 19 43.76 -47.74 15.18
N MET A 20 45.00 -48.17 15.41
CA MET A 20 46.02 -47.33 16.07
C MET A 20 46.73 -46.35 15.10
N MET A 21 46.66 -46.59 13.78
CA MET A 21 47.18 -45.66 12.76
C MET A 21 46.20 -44.53 12.40
N MET A 22 44.93 -44.62 12.82
CA MET A 22 43.96 -43.52 12.70
C MET A 22 44.00 -42.52 13.87
N VAL A 23 44.81 -42.76 14.89
CA VAL A 23 44.95 -41.85 16.06
C VAL A 23 46.12 -40.87 15.89
N MET A 24 46.85 -40.92 14.77
CA MET A 24 48.05 -40.10 14.53
C MET A 24 48.05 -39.43 13.16
N MET A 25 46.90 -38.87 12.74
CA MET A 25 46.92 -37.77 11.78
C MET A 25 46.58 -36.47 12.49
N GLY A 26 47.67 -35.77 12.80
CA GLY A 26 47.81 -34.35 13.05
C GLY A 26 46.54 -33.51 13.16
N CYS A 27 46.45 -32.82 14.30
CA CYS A 27 46.05 -31.43 14.34
C CYS A 27 46.80 -30.63 13.27
N ASN A 28 46.26 -30.58 12.06
CA ASN A 28 46.59 -29.59 11.04
C ASN A 28 45.40 -29.41 10.09
N SER A 29 44.21 -29.22 10.65
CA SER A 29 43.15 -28.51 9.93
C SER A 29 43.32 -27.04 10.28
N GLY A 30 43.62 -26.22 9.28
CA GLY A 30 43.31 -24.79 9.30
C GLY A 30 41.79 -24.58 9.32
N GLY A 31 41.11 -25.22 10.27
CA GLY A 31 39.68 -25.09 10.50
C GLY A 31 39.42 -23.67 10.95
N ARG A 32 38.55 -22.97 10.22
CA ARG A 32 38.10 -21.65 10.66
C ARG A 32 37.49 -21.80 12.05
N ASP A 33 38.00 -20.98 12.96
CA ASP A 33 37.47 -20.82 14.32
C ASP A 33 35.93 -20.69 14.25
N PRO A 34 35.16 -21.63 14.83
CA PRO A 34 33.70 -21.66 14.74
C PRO A 34 33.05 -20.36 15.24
N GLU A 35 33.70 -19.68 16.19
CA GLU A 35 33.24 -18.38 16.70
C GLU A 35 33.42 -17.30 15.63
N LYS A 36 34.57 -17.27 14.95
CA LYS A 36 34.82 -16.32 13.85
C LYS A 36 33.92 -16.57 12.64
N VAL A 37 33.61 -17.84 12.33
CA VAL A 37 32.66 -18.20 11.27
C VAL A 37 31.27 -17.68 11.63
N PHE A 38 30.81 -17.96 12.85
CA PHE A 38 29.51 -17.51 13.34
C PHE A 38 29.38 -15.98 13.33
N LEU A 39 30.37 -15.27 13.88
CA LEU A 39 30.39 -13.80 13.87
C LEU A 39 30.40 -13.22 12.45
N SER A 40 31.14 -13.84 11.51
CA SER A 40 31.12 -13.44 10.11
C SER A 40 29.76 -13.65 9.45
N GLU A 41 29.07 -14.76 9.74
CA GLU A 41 27.71 -15.00 9.24
C GLU A 41 26.73 -13.97 9.79
N MET A 42 26.81 -13.63 11.08
CA MET A 42 25.97 -12.60 11.71
C MET A 42 26.22 -11.19 11.13
N VAL A 43 27.47 -10.83 10.86
CA VAL A 43 27.80 -9.54 10.22
C VAL A 43 27.23 -9.45 8.80
N ASN A 44 27.36 -10.52 8.00
CA ASN A 44 26.80 -10.55 6.64
C ASN A 44 25.27 -10.49 6.65
N LEU A 45 24.63 -11.22 7.57
CA LEU A 45 23.19 -11.19 7.78
C LEU A 45 22.70 -9.78 8.16
N GLY A 46 23.39 -9.14 9.12
CA GLY A 46 23.11 -7.75 9.51
C GLY A 46 23.27 -6.76 8.35
N LYS A 47 24.30 -6.93 7.51
CA LYS A 47 24.49 -6.12 6.30
C LYS A 47 23.34 -6.29 5.30
N GLY A 48 22.88 -7.53 5.10
CA GLY A 48 21.72 -7.82 4.24
C GLY A 48 20.47 -7.04 4.66
N PHE A 49 20.14 -7.04 5.96
CA PHE A 49 19.00 -6.28 6.48
C PHE A 49 19.19 -4.75 6.42
N MET A 50 20.42 -4.26 6.61
CA MET A 50 20.73 -2.85 6.42
C MET A 50 20.48 -2.42 4.97
N GLU A 51 20.86 -3.24 3.99
CA GLU A 51 20.59 -2.97 2.57
C GLU A 51 19.09 -2.98 2.24
N VAL A 52 18.29 -3.82 2.90
CA VAL A 52 16.82 -3.79 2.82
C VAL A 52 16.28 -2.46 3.37
N PHE A 53 16.76 -2.04 4.54
CA PHE A 53 16.33 -0.79 5.19
C PHE A 53 16.65 0.45 4.33
N VAL A 54 17.87 0.53 3.78
CA VAL A 54 18.29 1.64 2.90
C VAL A 54 17.41 1.72 1.66
N SER A 55 17.15 0.58 0.99
CA SER A 55 16.28 0.55 -0.20
C SER A 55 14.86 1.02 0.07
N PHE A 56 14.33 0.75 1.27
CA PHE A 56 13.03 1.28 1.66
C PHE A 56 13.09 2.78 1.97
N GLY A 57 14.16 3.25 2.64
CA GLY A 57 14.37 4.65 2.97
C GLY A 57 14.36 5.58 1.75
N ASP A 58 14.98 5.15 0.64
CA ASP A 58 15.09 5.93 -0.61
C ASP A 58 13.72 6.18 -1.30
N MET A 59 12.69 5.38 -0.99
CA MET A 59 11.35 5.56 -1.53
C MET A 59 10.70 6.88 -1.05
N ILE A 60 10.98 7.27 0.20
CA ILE A 60 10.14 8.16 1.02
C ILE A 60 10.27 9.65 0.64
N THR A 61 11.25 10.02 -0.18
CA THR A 61 11.62 11.42 -0.45
C THR A 61 10.69 12.20 -1.40
N GLY A 62 9.51 11.68 -1.78
CA GLY A 62 8.76 12.20 -2.95
C GLY A 62 7.24 12.40 -2.86
N THR A 63 6.58 12.22 -1.72
CA THR A 63 5.09 12.34 -1.62
C THR A 63 4.55 13.72 -1.30
N LEU A 64 5.40 14.63 -0.82
CA LEU A 64 4.96 15.94 -0.39
C LEU A 64 4.84 16.86 -1.61
N GLY A 65 3.67 17.49 -1.76
CA GLY A 65 3.46 18.54 -2.77
C GLY A 65 2.51 18.17 -3.91
N ILE A 66 1.57 17.24 -3.71
CA ILE A 66 0.44 17.05 -4.63
C ILE A 66 -0.35 18.36 -4.72
N LYS A 67 -0.51 18.88 -5.94
CA LYS A 67 -1.27 20.09 -6.25
C LYS A 67 -2.44 19.74 -7.15
N ALA A 68 -3.37 20.67 -7.34
CA ALA A 68 -4.52 20.45 -8.21
C ALA A 68 -4.10 20.20 -9.68
N GLU A 69 -2.93 20.71 -10.08
CA GLU A 69 -2.33 20.56 -11.41
C GLU A 69 -1.52 19.26 -11.56
N THR A 70 -1.34 18.48 -10.50
CA THR A 70 -0.69 17.17 -10.57
C THR A 70 -1.49 16.27 -11.51
N LYS A 71 -0.82 15.58 -12.44
CA LYS A 71 -1.50 14.68 -13.36
C LYS A 71 -1.92 13.41 -12.64
N LYS A 72 -3.04 12.83 -13.06
CA LYS A 72 -3.49 11.53 -12.55
C LYS A 72 -2.43 10.45 -12.83
N SER A 73 -1.76 10.50 -13.98
CA SER A 73 -0.63 9.63 -14.31
C SER A 73 0.53 9.73 -13.33
N ASP A 74 0.76 10.90 -12.71
CA ASP A 74 1.80 11.07 -11.70
C ASP A 74 1.41 10.35 -10.40
N ILE A 75 0.11 10.28 -10.10
CA ILE A 75 -0.43 9.45 -9.01
C ILE A 75 -0.23 7.96 -9.33
N GLY A 76 -0.47 7.54 -10.58
CA GLY A 76 -0.18 6.17 -11.03
C GLY A 76 1.30 5.83 -10.88
N ALA A 77 2.19 6.72 -11.33
CA ALA A 77 3.64 6.58 -11.19
C ALA A 77 4.07 6.50 -9.72
N TYR A 78 3.38 7.23 -8.84
CA TYR A 78 3.61 7.13 -7.40
C TYR A 78 3.31 5.73 -6.85
N PHE A 79 2.19 5.13 -7.22
CA PHE A 79 1.89 3.74 -6.87
C PHE A 79 2.88 2.75 -7.50
N THR A 80 3.29 2.95 -8.75
CA THR A 80 4.35 2.13 -9.38
C THR A 80 5.69 2.24 -8.64
N LYS A 81 6.02 3.39 -8.06
CA LYS A 81 7.23 3.54 -7.21
C LYS A 81 7.13 2.69 -5.95
N ILE A 82 5.95 2.64 -5.31
CA ILE A 82 5.70 1.75 -4.16
C ILE A 82 5.88 0.29 -4.59
N GLU A 83 5.23 -0.14 -5.67
CA GLU A 83 5.34 -1.50 -6.23
C GLU A 83 6.80 -1.89 -6.46
N ASN A 84 7.55 -1.08 -7.20
CA ASN A 84 8.95 -1.36 -7.52
C ASN A 84 9.84 -1.44 -6.28
N THR A 85 9.57 -0.61 -5.27
CA THR A 85 10.30 -0.68 -4.01
C THR A 85 9.99 -1.98 -3.27
N MET A 86 8.72 -2.38 -3.21
CA MET A 86 8.34 -3.66 -2.58
C MET A 86 8.99 -4.84 -3.30
N LYS A 87 9.09 -4.83 -4.63
CA LYS A 87 9.84 -5.83 -5.41
C LYS A 87 11.31 -5.90 -5.02
N ILE A 88 11.98 -4.76 -4.91
CA ILE A 88 13.39 -4.70 -4.51
C ILE A 88 13.57 -5.25 -3.10
N VAL A 89 12.75 -4.80 -2.15
CA VAL A 89 12.77 -5.27 -0.75
C VAL A 89 12.56 -6.78 -0.68
N LYS A 90 11.53 -7.28 -1.37
CA LYS A 90 11.24 -8.72 -1.47
C LYS A 90 12.42 -9.50 -2.04
N GLY A 91 13.00 -9.06 -3.16
CA GLY A 91 14.16 -9.72 -3.76
C GLY A 91 15.37 -9.77 -2.81
N LYS A 92 15.63 -8.71 -2.05
CA LYS A 92 16.69 -8.70 -1.02
C LYS A 92 16.39 -9.64 0.14
N LEU A 93 15.15 -9.66 0.65
CA LEU A 93 14.74 -10.59 1.70
C LEU A 93 14.82 -12.05 1.24
N SER A 94 14.48 -12.34 -0.02
CA SER A 94 14.63 -13.68 -0.61
C SER A 94 16.10 -14.12 -0.67
N LYS A 95 17.02 -13.24 -1.06
CA LYS A 95 18.46 -13.55 -1.01
C LYS A 95 18.95 -13.87 0.41
N ILE A 96 18.45 -13.14 1.41
CA ILE A 96 18.76 -13.44 2.82
C ILE A 96 18.28 -14.84 3.20
N LEU A 97 17.11 -15.28 2.73
CA LEU A 97 16.63 -16.65 2.96
C LEU A 97 17.50 -17.70 2.26
N GLU A 98 17.99 -17.43 1.05
CA GLU A 98 18.87 -18.33 0.31
C GLU A 98 20.22 -18.50 1.02
N GLU A 99 20.81 -17.39 1.49
CA GLU A 99 22.15 -17.37 2.10
C GLU A 99 22.14 -17.77 3.59
N HIS A 100 21.05 -17.47 4.30
CA HIS A 100 20.96 -17.58 5.77
C HIS A 100 19.69 -18.29 6.26
N GLY A 101 19.00 -19.04 5.39
CA GLY A 101 17.79 -19.80 5.73
C GLY A 101 17.99 -20.96 6.70
N SER A 102 19.22 -21.26 7.10
CA SER A 102 19.52 -22.26 8.15
C SER A 102 19.06 -21.82 9.55
N TYR A 103 18.84 -20.53 9.77
CA TYR A 103 18.32 -20.00 11.02
C TYR A 103 16.79 -20.03 11.01
N GLU A 104 16.19 -21.13 11.48
CA GLU A 104 14.75 -21.41 11.35
C GLU A 104 13.84 -20.26 11.81
N LYS A 105 14.14 -19.65 12.97
CA LYS A 105 13.35 -18.51 13.48
C LYS A 105 13.44 -17.26 12.59
N VAL A 106 14.62 -17.01 12.02
CA VAL A 106 14.83 -15.88 11.09
C VAL A 106 14.07 -16.15 9.80
N LYS A 107 14.20 -17.37 9.28
CA LYS A 107 13.50 -17.83 8.09
C LYS A 107 12.00 -17.61 8.21
N GLU A 108 11.38 -18.09 9.30
CA GLU A 108 9.94 -17.93 9.55
C GLU A 108 9.51 -16.46 9.54
N LYS A 109 10.26 -15.57 10.23
CA LYS A 109 9.94 -14.14 10.25
C LYS A 109 10.13 -13.46 8.91
N VAL A 110 11.18 -13.82 8.17
CA VAL A 110 11.46 -13.25 6.85
C VAL A 110 10.41 -13.71 5.83
N GLU A 111 10.03 -15.00 5.83
CA GLU A 111 8.95 -15.52 4.97
C GLU A 111 7.62 -14.84 5.27
N GLY A 112 7.25 -14.73 6.55
CA GLY A 112 6.05 -14.00 6.98
C GLY A 112 6.08 -12.53 6.56
N PHE A 113 7.25 -11.88 6.61
CA PHE A 113 7.40 -10.50 6.17
C PHE A 113 7.31 -10.36 4.65
N ILE A 114 7.93 -11.26 3.87
CA ILE A 114 7.81 -11.31 2.40
C ILE A 114 6.34 -11.44 1.97
N GLY A 115 5.54 -12.23 2.69
CA GLY A 115 4.09 -12.35 2.44
C GLY A 115 3.36 -11.01 2.59
N LYS A 116 3.70 -10.22 3.63
CA LYS A 116 3.14 -8.88 3.83
C LYS A 116 3.59 -7.91 2.73
N ILE A 117 4.89 -7.91 2.39
CA ILE A 117 5.45 -7.06 1.32
C ILE A 117 4.80 -7.37 -0.03
N SER A 118 4.53 -8.64 -0.33
CA SER A 118 3.89 -9.05 -1.59
C SER A 118 2.47 -8.49 -1.73
N LYS A 119 1.69 -8.43 -0.65
CA LYS A 119 0.35 -7.81 -0.68
C LYS A 119 0.42 -6.30 -0.94
N ILE A 120 1.41 -5.61 -0.36
CA ILE A 120 1.63 -4.17 -0.61
C ILE A 120 2.02 -3.94 -2.07
N GLU A 121 2.91 -4.79 -2.60
CA GLU A 121 3.30 -4.79 -4.02
C GLU A 121 2.09 -4.93 -4.95
N GLU A 122 1.26 -5.96 -4.71
CA GLU A 122 0.10 -6.26 -5.54
C GLU A 122 -0.97 -5.16 -5.48
N GLY A 123 -1.27 -4.67 -4.27
CA GLY A 123 -2.20 -3.57 -4.08
C GLY A 123 -1.74 -2.28 -4.75
N ALA A 124 -0.44 -1.96 -4.66
CA ALA A 124 0.13 -0.78 -5.31
C ALA A 124 0.08 -0.91 -6.85
N ARG A 125 0.43 -2.08 -7.38
CA ARG A 125 0.32 -2.39 -8.81
C ARG A 125 -1.10 -2.19 -9.32
N LYS A 126 -2.11 -2.70 -8.60
CA LYS A 126 -3.53 -2.53 -8.96
C LYS A 126 -3.93 -1.05 -8.91
N ALA A 127 -3.60 -0.33 -7.85
CA ALA A 127 -3.94 1.09 -7.71
C ALA A 127 -3.32 1.94 -8.84
N ALA A 128 -2.09 1.63 -9.26
CA ALA A 128 -1.41 2.31 -10.37
C ALA A 128 -2.21 2.23 -11.69
N LEU A 129 -2.84 1.09 -11.97
CA LEU A 129 -3.69 0.91 -13.17
C LEU A 129 -4.93 1.81 -13.17
N GLY A 130 -5.35 2.27 -11.99
CA GLY A 130 -6.50 3.16 -11.87
C GLY A 130 -6.17 4.63 -12.11
N ALA A 131 -4.91 5.06 -11.95
CA ALA A 131 -4.52 6.47 -12.10
C ALA A 131 -3.61 6.67 -13.33
N THR A 132 -4.17 6.51 -14.53
CA THR A 132 -3.40 6.44 -15.79
C THR A 132 -3.61 7.63 -16.72
N ASP A 133 -4.49 8.56 -16.36
CA ASP A 133 -4.92 9.66 -17.21
C ASP A 133 -3.93 10.83 -17.19
N SER A 134 -3.77 11.50 -18.34
CA SER A 134 -2.89 12.68 -18.45
C SER A 134 -3.54 13.97 -17.91
N ALA A 135 -4.86 13.95 -17.68
CA ALA A 135 -5.57 15.03 -17.04
C ALA A 135 -5.12 15.23 -15.58
N VAL A 136 -5.41 16.42 -15.03
CA VAL A 136 -5.01 16.80 -13.68
C VAL A 136 -6.04 16.33 -12.65
N ILE A 137 -5.61 16.15 -11.40
CA ILE A 137 -6.51 15.64 -10.34
C ILE A 137 -7.64 16.63 -9.99
N GLY A 138 -7.41 17.93 -10.18
CA GLY A 138 -8.38 19.00 -9.94
C GLY A 138 -9.11 19.43 -11.20
N GLU A 139 -9.34 18.53 -12.17
CA GLU A 139 -10.06 18.89 -13.39
C GLU A 139 -11.51 19.29 -13.06
N VAL A 140 -11.90 20.48 -13.51
CA VAL A 140 -13.20 21.09 -13.24
C VAL A 140 -13.89 21.45 -14.57
N VAL A 141 -15.18 21.20 -14.65
CA VAL A 141 -16.05 21.57 -15.78
C VAL A 141 -17.24 22.40 -15.31
N LYS A 142 -17.74 23.27 -16.19
CA LYS A 142 -18.99 24.02 -15.98
C LYS A 142 -20.20 23.10 -16.15
N SER A 143 -21.27 23.33 -15.39
CA SER A 143 -22.58 22.73 -15.64
C SER A 143 -23.24 23.33 -16.90
N GLY A 144 -23.73 22.48 -17.82
CA GLY A 144 -24.42 22.89 -19.06
C GLY A 144 -23.86 22.20 -20.31
N ALA A 145 -24.75 21.74 -21.21
CA ALA A 145 -24.58 21.08 -22.53
C ALA A 145 -23.38 20.12 -22.77
N ALA A 146 -23.74 18.88 -23.19
CA ALA A 146 -22.90 17.74 -23.61
C ALA A 146 -22.27 16.90 -22.47
N VAL A 147 -22.97 15.80 -22.15
CA VAL A 147 -22.55 14.59 -21.40
C VAL A 147 -21.50 14.82 -20.32
N PHE A 148 -21.95 14.94 -19.06
CA PHE A 148 -21.06 14.81 -17.90
C PHE A 148 -20.48 13.39 -17.89
N GLY A 149 -19.29 13.23 -18.45
CA GLY A 149 -18.53 11.99 -18.33
C GLY A 149 -18.32 11.68 -16.84
N THR A 150 -18.63 10.44 -16.45
CA THR A 150 -18.22 9.94 -15.14
C THR A 150 -16.77 9.52 -15.18
N ALA A 151 -16.18 9.37 -14.00
CA ALA A 151 -14.95 8.59 -13.89
C ALA A 151 -15.11 7.22 -14.56
N ASN A 152 -13.99 6.70 -15.05
CA ASN A 152 -13.91 5.37 -15.62
C ASN A 152 -14.13 4.31 -14.51
N ALA A 153 -15.03 3.35 -14.75
CA ALA A 153 -15.41 2.36 -13.75
C ALA A 153 -14.26 1.42 -13.38
N ASP A 154 -13.52 0.94 -14.36
CA ASP A 154 -12.36 0.07 -14.13
C ASP A 154 -11.25 0.80 -13.37
N SER A 155 -11.09 2.10 -13.65
CA SER A 155 -10.16 2.95 -12.93
C SER A 155 -10.52 3.11 -11.45
N VAL A 156 -11.78 3.42 -11.13
CA VAL A 156 -12.25 3.49 -9.74
C VAL A 156 -12.15 2.13 -9.06
N LYS A 157 -12.52 1.05 -9.75
CA LYS A 157 -12.39 -0.33 -9.25
C LYS A 157 -10.95 -0.65 -8.87
N ASN A 158 -10.00 -0.41 -9.77
CA ASN A 158 -8.57 -0.68 -9.55
C ASN A 158 -8.01 0.14 -8.38
N LEU A 159 -8.41 1.40 -8.24
CA LEU A 159 -8.03 2.23 -7.09
C LEU A 159 -8.60 1.66 -5.78
N VAL A 160 -9.89 1.33 -5.75
CA VAL A 160 -10.55 0.77 -4.56
C VAL A 160 -9.92 -0.56 -4.15
N GLU A 161 -9.79 -1.51 -5.07
CA GLU A 161 -9.21 -2.83 -4.78
C GLU A 161 -7.74 -2.73 -4.38
N GLY A 162 -6.95 -1.95 -5.11
CA GLY A 162 -5.53 -1.78 -4.84
C GLY A 162 -5.25 -1.09 -3.50
N ILE A 163 -5.98 -0.01 -3.20
CA ILE A 163 -5.86 0.69 -1.91
C ILE A 163 -6.37 -0.21 -0.78
N LYS A 164 -7.50 -0.92 -0.97
CA LYS A 164 -8.05 -1.85 0.03
C LYS A 164 -7.02 -2.90 0.46
N GLU A 165 -6.37 -3.54 -0.51
CA GLU A 165 -5.38 -4.59 -0.25
C GLU A 165 -4.21 -4.12 0.61
N ILE A 166 -3.77 -2.86 0.42
CA ILE A 166 -2.76 -2.24 1.27
C ILE A 166 -3.36 -1.86 2.64
N VAL A 167 -4.51 -1.18 2.65
CA VAL A 167 -5.14 -0.62 3.86
C VAL A 167 -5.50 -1.71 4.86
N ASP A 168 -6.02 -2.86 4.42
CA ASP A 168 -6.36 -4.00 5.27
C ASP A 168 -5.13 -4.57 6.00
N LEU A 169 -3.92 -4.30 5.49
CA LEU A 169 -2.66 -4.74 6.07
C LEU A 169 -1.96 -3.67 6.93
N VAL A 170 -2.03 -2.40 6.53
CA VAL A 170 -1.17 -1.34 7.10
C VAL A 170 -1.91 -0.31 7.95
N VAL A 171 -3.24 -0.20 7.83
CA VAL A 171 -4.03 0.81 8.56
C VAL A 171 -4.90 0.11 9.61
N THR A 172 -4.59 0.34 10.88
CA THR A 172 -5.30 -0.25 12.03
C THR A 172 -6.35 0.68 12.65
N GLU A 173 -6.21 1.98 12.44
CA GLU A 173 -7.07 3.02 13.02
C GLU A 173 -7.92 3.73 11.95
N GLY A 174 -8.81 4.62 12.39
CA GLY A 174 -9.69 5.41 11.54
C GLY A 174 -11.10 4.85 11.42
N ASP A 175 -12.03 5.75 11.09
CA ASP A 175 -13.44 5.45 10.90
C ASP A 175 -13.85 5.86 9.47
N GLY A 176 -14.08 4.86 8.62
CA GLY A 176 -14.54 5.06 7.23
C GLY A 176 -15.95 5.65 7.13
N GLN A 177 -16.67 5.77 8.24
CA GLN A 177 -17.99 6.40 8.35
C GLN A 177 -17.95 7.67 9.19
N ALA A 178 -16.75 8.24 9.42
CA ALA A 178 -16.60 9.44 10.23
C ALA A 178 -17.44 10.61 9.69
N ASP A 179 -18.15 11.26 10.61
CA ASP A 179 -19.07 12.38 10.36
C ASP A 179 -18.88 13.42 11.45
N LYS A 180 -17.95 14.34 11.18
CA LYS A 180 -17.37 15.27 12.14
C LYS A 180 -17.88 16.69 11.94
N THR A 181 -18.46 17.01 10.79
CA THR A 181 -18.95 18.32 10.41
C THR A 181 -20.47 18.39 10.34
N LYS A 182 -20.99 19.57 10.65
CA LYS A 182 -22.43 19.89 10.59
C LYS A 182 -22.66 21.24 9.89
N PRO A 183 -22.26 21.41 8.61
CA PRO A 183 -22.64 22.59 7.84
C PRO A 183 -24.16 22.65 7.66
N LEU A 184 -24.67 23.73 7.06
CA LEU A 184 -26.09 23.81 6.70
C LEU A 184 -26.49 22.59 5.87
N ASN A 185 -27.62 21.96 6.20
CA ASN A 185 -28.01 20.69 5.57
C ASN A 185 -28.14 20.82 4.05
N ASP A 186 -28.68 21.94 3.56
CA ASP A 186 -28.76 22.25 2.13
C ASP A 186 -27.37 22.31 1.46
N ASP A 187 -26.37 22.90 2.13
CA ASP A 187 -25.02 22.98 1.60
C ASP A 187 -24.34 21.61 1.61
N LYS A 188 -24.54 20.80 2.67
CA LYS A 188 -24.01 19.43 2.74
C LYS A 188 -24.59 18.56 1.64
N GLU A 189 -25.91 18.58 1.47
CA GLU A 189 -26.60 17.83 0.42
C GLU A 189 -26.09 18.20 -0.97
N LYS A 190 -25.87 19.50 -1.22
CA LYS A 190 -25.44 20.01 -2.52
C LYS A 190 -23.95 19.86 -2.82
N ILE A 191 -23.13 19.31 -1.90
CA ILE A 191 -21.79 18.80 -2.23
C ILE A 191 -21.87 17.80 -3.39
N GLY A 192 -22.97 17.04 -3.45
CA GLY A 192 -23.26 16.08 -4.50
C GLY A 192 -23.12 16.61 -5.93
N LYS A 193 -23.37 17.91 -6.13
CA LYS A 193 -23.25 18.59 -7.43
C LYS A 193 -21.84 18.56 -8.00
N LEU A 194 -20.81 18.37 -7.16
CA LEU A 194 -19.44 18.17 -7.62
C LEU A 194 -19.27 16.88 -8.44
N PHE A 195 -20.09 15.86 -8.18
CA PHE A 195 -20.00 14.55 -8.81
C PHE A 195 -20.96 14.39 -9.99
N GLY A 196 -22.18 14.91 -9.83
CA GLY A 196 -23.21 14.89 -10.84
C GLY A 196 -24.16 16.07 -10.63
N ALA A 197 -24.15 17.03 -11.56
CA ALA A 197 -25.05 18.18 -11.52
C ALA A 197 -26.23 17.99 -12.49
N LYS A 198 -27.29 18.79 -12.32
CA LYS A 198 -28.35 18.84 -13.33
C LYS A 198 -27.78 19.31 -14.68
N THR A 199 -28.24 18.77 -15.81
CA THR A 199 -27.76 19.14 -17.15
C THR A 199 -28.20 20.53 -17.64
N SER A 200 -29.00 21.24 -16.85
CA SER A 200 -29.26 22.66 -17.06
C SER A 200 -28.02 23.50 -16.74
N ASP A 201 -27.92 24.63 -17.41
CA ASP A 201 -26.88 25.61 -17.11
C ASP A 201 -26.92 26.04 -15.64
N ASP A 202 -25.77 26.45 -15.13
CA ASP A 202 -25.57 27.02 -13.80
C ASP A 202 -26.12 26.16 -12.62
N SER A 203 -26.20 24.84 -12.81
CA SER A 203 -26.74 23.88 -11.85
C SER A 203 -25.68 23.12 -11.05
N GLY A 204 -24.39 23.34 -11.35
CA GLY A 204 -23.25 22.73 -10.68
C GLY A 204 -23.00 23.23 -9.25
N ALA A 205 -21.89 22.77 -8.66
CA ALA A 205 -21.49 23.19 -7.32
C ALA A 205 -21.15 24.69 -7.26
N GLU A 206 -21.61 25.36 -6.21
CA GLU A 206 -21.32 26.77 -5.91
C GLU A 206 -20.23 26.84 -4.85
N ASP A 207 -19.68 28.03 -4.61
CA ASP A 207 -18.62 28.25 -3.63
C ASP A 207 -18.94 27.64 -2.26
N LYS A 208 -20.14 27.87 -1.73
CA LYS A 208 -20.60 27.29 -0.45
C LYS A 208 -20.62 25.75 -0.42
N HIS A 209 -20.93 25.08 -1.54
CA HIS A 209 -20.92 23.63 -1.63
C HIS A 209 -19.48 23.11 -1.62
N THR A 210 -18.58 23.78 -2.35
CA THR A 210 -17.16 23.43 -2.37
C THR A 210 -16.47 23.73 -1.02
N ALA A 211 -16.89 24.78 -0.32
CA ALA A 211 -16.43 25.09 1.03
C ALA A 211 -16.89 24.02 2.03
N ALA A 212 -18.14 23.57 1.94
CA ALA A 212 -18.64 22.46 2.76
C ALA A 212 -17.87 21.15 2.50
N ALA A 213 -17.56 20.84 1.23
CA ALA A 213 -16.72 19.70 0.87
C ALA A 213 -15.31 19.80 1.47
N ASN A 214 -14.67 20.98 1.38
CA ASN A 214 -13.37 21.25 2.00
C ASN A 214 -13.43 21.13 3.53
N ALA A 215 -14.53 21.55 4.17
CA ALA A 215 -14.72 21.38 5.61
C ALA A 215 -14.80 19.89 5.99
N SER A 216 -15.54 19.07 5.25
CA SER A 216 -15.58 17.62 5.42
C SER A 216 -14.18 17.01 5.30
N ILE A 217 -13.43 17.35 4.24
CA ILE A 217 -12.04 16.90 4.04
C ILE A 217 -11.15 17.37 5.20
N GLY A 218 -11.29 18.61 5.64
CA GLY A 218 -10.50 19.20 6.74
C GLY A 218 -10.70 18.48 8.06
N ALA A 219 -11.93 18.07 8.37
CA ALA A 219 -12.31 17.44 9.63
C ALA A 219 -11.90 15.97 9.77
N VAL A 220 -11.78 15.24 8.66
CA VAL A 220 -11.41 13.81 8.68
C VAL A 220 -9.89 13.60 8.56
N SER A 221 -9.41 12.51 9.15
CA SER A 221 -8.02 12.07 9.02
C SER A 221 -7.81 11.35 7.68
N GLY A 222 -6.55 11.21 7.23
CA GLY A 222 -6.27 10.38 6.06
C GLY A 222 -6.61 8.90 6.29
N ALA A 223 -6.57 8.41 7.53
CA ALA A 223 -6.96 7.05 7.87
C ALA A 223 -8.47 6.83 7.71
N ASP A 224 -9.29 7.81 8.13
CA ASP A 224 -10.75 7.80 7.90
C ASP A 224 -11.05 7.71 6.40
N ILE A 225 -10.38 8.53 5.58
CA ILE A 225 -10.54 8.53 4.12
C ILE A 225 -10.10 7.18 3.52
N LEU A 226 -8.95 6.65 3.92
CA LEU A 226 -8.45 5.35 3.45
C LEU A 226 -9.40 4.21 3.81
N LYS A 227 -9.98 4.21 5.03
CA LYS A 227 -10.99 3.22 5.44
C LYS A 227 -12.28 3.36 4.65
N ALA A 228 -12.72 4.58 4.33
CA ALA A 228 -13.87 4.81 3.46
C ALA A 228 -13.62 4.29 2.03
N ILE A 229 -12.42 4.48 1.47
CA ILE A 229 -12.03 3.91 0.17
C ILE A 229 -12.01 2.39 0.23
N ALA A 230 -11.33 1.79 1.22
CA ALA A 230 -11.22 0.34 1.36
C ALA A 230 -12.56 -0.35 1.64
N GLY A 231 -13.50 0.36 2.25
CA GLY A 231 -14.87 -0.09 2.49
C GLY A 231 -15.82 0.11 1.32
N ALA A 232 -15.44 0.84 0.27
CA ALA A 232 -16.30 1.11 -0.87
C ALA A 232 -16.51 -0.13 -1.76
N ASN A 233 -17.67 -0.21 -2.41
CA ASN A 233 -17.94 -1.27 -3.36
C ASN A 233 -17.15 -1.07 -4.66
N ALA A 234 -16.12 -1.89 -4.87
CA ALA A 234 -15.30 -1.89 -6.08
C ALA A 234 -16.09 -2.16 -7.37
N SER A 235 -17.27 -2.79 -7.26
CA SER A 235 -18.18 -3.08 -8.37
C SER A 235 -19.34 -2.08 -8.45
N ALA A 236 -19.17 -0.85 -7.94
CA ALA A 236 -20.16 0.20 -8.07
C ALA A 236 -20.48 0.48 -9.55
N ASN A 237 -21.76 0.71 -9.85
CA ASN A 237 -22.21 0.96 -11.22
C ASN A 237 -21.65 2.31 -11.72
N LYS A 238 -21.11 2.30 -12.94
CA LYS A 238 -20.87 3.53 -13.70
C LYS A 238 -22.20 4.28 -13.85
N ASP A 239 -22.14 5.61 -13.98
CA ASP A 239 -23.31 6.42 -14.32
C ASP A 239 -24.42 6.40 -13.25
N GLY A 240 -24.06 6.12 -12.00
CA GLY A 240 -24.97 6.20 -10.86
C GLY A 240 -25.50 7.62 -10.64
N LYS A 241 -26.59 7.74 -9.89
CA LYS A 241 -27.08 9.03 -9.43
C LYS A 241 -26.44 9.37 -8.10
N VAL A 242 -26.21 10.65 -7.85
CA VAL A 242 -25.63 11.10 -6.58
C VAL A 242 -26.56 10.76 -5.41
N SER A 243 -27.87 10.90 -5.60
CA SER A 243 -28.89 10.57 -4.60
C SER A 243 -28.93 9.08 -4.21
N GLU A 244 -28.43 8.20 -5.07
CA GLU A 244 -28.43 6.75 -4.83
C GLU A 244 -27.08 6.24 -4.33
N ALA A 245 -26.04 7.08 -4.31
CA ALA A 245 -24.71 6.68 -3.90
C ALA A 245 -24.68 6.31 -2.41
N LYS A 246 -24.11 5.16 -2.09
CA LYS A 246 -24.00 4.64 -0.71
C LYS A 246 -22.57 4.56 -0.18
N ASP A 247 -21.59 4.82 -1.04
CA ASP A 247 -20.19 4.77 -0.69
C ASP A 247 -19.37 5.71 -1.61
N ALA A 248 -18.07 5.76 -1.35
CA ALA A 248 -17.13 6.62 -2.06
C ALA A 248 -17.00 6.26 -3.55
N ALA A 249 -17.08 4.98 -3.91
CA ALA A 249 -16.95 4.53 -5.29
C ALA A 249 -18.18 4.92 -6.11
N ALA A 250 -19.38 4.72 -5.58
CA ALA A 250 -20.63 5.15 -6.19
C ALA A 250 -20.68 6.68 -6.37
N LEU A 251 -20.20 7.45 -5.37
CA LEU A 251 -20.08 8.91 -5.52
C LEU A 251 -19.10 9.27 -6.64
N ALA A 252 -17.90 8.68 -6.65
CA ALA A 252 -16.91 8.94 -7.68
C ALA A 252 -17.39 8.56 -9.09
N LEU A 253 -18.31 7.60 -9.23
CA LEU A 253 -18.90 7.16 -10.49
C LEU A 253 -20.23 7.82 -10.85
N SER A 254 -20.72 8.74 -10.02
CA SER A 254 -21.99 9.40 -10.28
C SER A 254 -21.92 10.30 -11.51
N LYS A 255 -23.05 10.43 -12.22
CA LYS A 255 -23.23 11.36 -13.35
C LYS A 255 -24.26 12.43 -13.04
N GLY A 256 -24.21 13.49 -13.83
CA GLY A 256 -25.29 14.46 -13.87
C GLY A 256 -26.53 13.91 -14.56
N THR A 257 -27.70 14.42 -14.18
CA THR A 257 -29.01 13.98 -14.68
C THR A 257 -29.89 15.17 -15.03
N ASN A 258 -31.08 14.96 -15.60
CA ASN A 258 -32.01 16.04 -15.92
C ASN A 258 -33.10 16.20 -14.85
N THR A 259 -33.07 15.36 -13.82
CA THR A 259 -34.11 15.25 -12.79
C THR A 259 -33.73 16.08 -11.57
N ASP A 260 -34.71 16.75 -10.97
CA ASP A 260 -34.48 17.52 -9.76
C ASP A 260 -34.07 16.63 -8.58
N ASN A 261 -33.12 17.13 -7.77
CA ASN A 261 -32.61 16.52 -6.53
C ASN A 261 -31.80 15.22 -6.70
N GLU A 262 -31.63 14.69 -7.92
CA GLU A 262 -30.73 13.55 -8.15
C GLU A 262 -29.24 13.93 -8.05
N ASP A 263 -28.94 15.23 -8.00
CA ASP A 263 -27.62 15.86 -7.79
C ASP A 263 -27.27 16.08 -6.30
N LYS A 264 -28.14 15.67 -5.38
CA LYS A 264 -27.97 15.84 -3.94
C LYS A 264 -27.55 14.54 -3.26
N LEU A 265 -26.75 14.66 -2.20
CA LEU A 265 -26.45 13.57 -1.29
C LEU A 265 -27.69 13.29 -0.42
N THR A 266 -28.41 12.20 -0.68
CA THR A 266 -29.65 11.88 0.08
C THR A 266 -29.52 10.67 0.99
N THR A 267 -28.56 9.78 0.75
CA THR A 267 -28.30 8.64 1.64
C THR A 267 -27.57 9.09 2.90
N VAL A 268 -27.73 8.35 4.00
CA VAL A 268 -27.05 8.67 5.26
C VAL A 268 -25.53 8.54 5.11
N GLU A 269 -25.10 7.55 4.33
CA GLU A 269 -23.71 7.19 4.08
C GLU A 269 -23.01 8.23 3.20
N SER A 270 -23.66 8.68 2.12
CA SER A 270 -23.07 9.69 1.22
C SER A 270 -22.84 11.04 1.89
N LYS A 271 -23.58 11.35 2.97
CA LYS A 271 -23.42 12.57 3.77
C LYS A 271 -22.26 12.49 4.79
N LYS A 272 -21.62 11.33 4.96
CA LYS A 272 -20.49 11.16 5.89
C LYS A 272 -19.25 11.84 5.36
N ASP A 273 -18.54 12.57 6.21
CA ASP A 273 -17.38 13.36 5.80
C ASP A 273 -16.26 12.50 5.22
N ALA A 274 -16.04 11.31 5.78
CA ALA A 274 -15.06 10.36 5.27
C ALA A 274 -15.43 9.85 3.88
N VAL A 275 -16.73 9.57 3.65
CA VAL A 275 -17.26 9.11 2.36
C VAL A 275 -17.19 10.21 1.30
N ILE A 276 -17.52 11.46 1.66
CA ILE A 276 -17.37 12.63 0.78
C ILE A 276 -15.91 12.82 0.38
N ALA A 277 -15.00 12.86 1.36
CA ALA A 277 -13.56 13.04 1.11
C ALA A 277 -12.97 11.90 0.28
N ALA A 278 -13.37 10.65 0.54
CA ALA A 278 -12.97 9.48 -0.23
C ALA A 278 -13.52 9.51 -1.66
N GLY A 279 -14.77 9.91 -1.85
CA GLY A 279 -15.37 10.09 -3.17
C GLY A 279 -14.61 11.14 -3.98
N ILE A 280 -14.27 12.28 -3.37
CA ILE A 280 -13.46 13.34 -4.00
C ILE A 280 -12.08 12.80 -4.37
N ALA A 281 -11.40 12.09 -3.46
CA ALA A 281 -10.08 11.52 -3.74
C ALA A 281 -10.13 10.51 -4.90
N LEU A 282 -11.10 9.57 -4.89
CA LEU A 282 -11.28 8.59 -5.96
C LEU A 282 -11.59 9.27 -7.29
N ARG A 283 -12.52 10.22 -7.32
CA ARG A 283 -12.86 11.00 -8.52
C ARG A 283 -11.64 11.74 -9.07
N GLY A 284 -10.85 12.36 -8.20
CA GLY A 284 -9.65 13.11 -8.58
C GLY A 284 -8.54 12.23 -9.13
N MET A 285 -8.32 11.02 -8.58
CA MET A 285 -7.29 10.09 -9.05
C MET A 285 -7.73 9.31 -10.30
N ALA A 286 -9.03 9.03 -10.43
CA ALA A 286 -9.55 8.17 -11.47
C ALA A 286 -9.50 8.80 -12.87
N LYS A 287 -9.22 7.97 -13.86
CA LYS A 287 -9.31 8.32 -15.28
C LYS A 287 -10.70 8.87 -15.61
N ASP A 288 -10.75 9.91 -16.42
CA ASP A 288 -11.98 10.63 -16.83
C ASP A 288 -12.75 11.31 -15.68
N GLY A 289 -12.27 11.21 -14.43
CA GLY A 289 -12.90 11.87 -13.28
C GLY A 289 -12.76 13.39 -13.33
N LYS A 290 -13.87 14.10 -13.22
CA LYS A 290 -13.94 15.57 -13.22
C LYS A 290 -14.94 16.06 -12.18
N PHE A 291 -14.73 17.27 -11.68
CA PHE A 291 -15.65 17.95 -10.78
C PHE A 291 -16.52 18.95 -11.53
N ILE A 292 -17.78 19.07 -11.14
CA ILE A 292 -18.74 19.93 -11.81
C ILE A 292 -19.05 21.15 -10.93
N VAL A 293 -18.84 22.34 -11.47
CA VAL A 293 -19.14 23.60 -10.80
C VAL A 293 -20.14 24.41 -11.61
N LYS A 294 -20.79 25.37 -10.94
CA LYS A 294 -21.78 26.25 -11.55
C LYS A 294 -21.18 27.09 -12.67
N ASP A 295 -20.03 27.71 -12.41
CA ASP A 295 -19.36 28.60 -13.35
C ASP A 295 -17.84 28.43 -13.32
N ILE A 296 -17.21 28.61 -14.48
CA ILE A 296 -15.75 28.54 -14.66
C ILE A 296 -15.15 29.86 -15.17
N GLY A 297 -15.96 30.92 -15.22
CA GLY A 297 -15.50 32.24 -15.62
C GLY A 297 -14.45 32.84 -14.66
N ASP A 298 -13.86 33.96 -15.07
CA ASP A 298 -12.85 34.66 -14.29
C ASP A 298 -13.38 35.08 -12.90
N ASN A 299 -12.51 35.03 -11.89
CA ASN A 299 -12.79 35.40 -10.50
C ASN A 299 -13.84 34.51 -9.76
N LYS A 300 -14.17 33.34 -10.31
CA LYS A 300 -15.03 32.35 -9.64
C LYS A 300 -14.25 31.48 -8.67
N THR A 301 -14.64 31.52 -7.39
CA THR A 301 -13.92 30.83 -6.31
C THR A 301 -14.26 29.34 -6.25
N GLU A 302 -15.40 28.91 -6.78
CA GLU A 302 -15.82 27.51 -6.81
C GLU A 302 -14.83 26.61 -7.57
N VAL A 303 -14.19 27.11 -8.63
CA VAL A 303 -13.16 26.37 -9.38
C VAL A 303 -11.93 26.12 -8.51
N ALA A 304 -11.39 27.18 -7.89
CA ALA A 304 -10.22 27.10 -7.05
C ALA A 304 -10.47 26.23 -5.81
N SER A 305 -11.67 26.35 -5.23
CA SER A 305 -12.10 25.58 -4.07
C SER A 305 -12.28 24.10 -4.38
N ALA A 306 -12.89 23.74 -5.53
CA ALA A 306 -13.00 22.35 -5.99
C ALA A 306 -11.61 21.73 -6.27
N LYS A 307 -10.72 22.49 -6.93
CA LYS A 307 -9.31 22.11 -7.13
C LYS A 307 -8.58 21.86 -5.81
N GLY A 308 -8.76 22.75 -4.84
CA GLY A 308 -8.21 22.62 -3.49
C GLY A 308 -8.73 21.38 -2.77
N ALA A 309 -10.03 21.09 -2.88
CA ALA A 309 -10.65 19.89 -2.30
C ALA A 309 -10.02 18.62 -2.88
N ALA A 310 -9.89 18.53 -4.21
CA ALA A 310 -9.26 17.39 -4.87
C ALA A 310 -7.81 17.19 -4.41
N ALA A 311 -7.00 18.25 -4.45
CA ALA A 311 -5.60 18.19 -4.05
C ALA A 311 -5.44 17.78 -2.58
N ASN A 312 -6.23 18.35 -1.67
CA ASN A 312 -6.17 18.04 -0.24
C ASN A 312 -6.59 16.59 0.05
N ALA A 313 -7.69 16.14 -0.54
CA ALA A 313 -8.17 14.77 -0.37
C ALA A 313 -7.15 13.74 -0.87
N VAL A 314 -6.60 13.92 -2.09
CA VAL A 314 -5.57 13.03 -2.65
C VAL A 314 -4.29 13.07 -1.82
N ASN A 315 -3.84 14.26 -1.41
CA ASN A 315 -2.64 14.40 -0.59
C ASN A 315 -2.78 13.69 0.76
N LYS A 316 -3.93 13.81 1.44
CA LYS A 316 -4.20 13.09 2.70
C LYS A 316 -4.17 11.58 2.53
N VAL A 317 -4.79 11.06 1.46
CA VAL A 317 -4.77 9.63 1.12
C VAL A 317 -3.35 9.13 0.93
N LEU A 318 -2.56 9.75 0.04
CA LEU A 318 -1.22 9.25 -0.31
C LEU A 318 -0.22 9.42 0.84
N SER A 319 -0.24 10.57 1.53
CA SER A 319 0.65 10.81 2.68
C SER A 319 0.37 9.85 3.83
N THR A 320 -0.89 9.53 4.10
CA THR A 320 -1.23 8.59 5.16
C THR A 320 -0.90 7.15 4.75
N LEU A 321 -1.18 6.78 3.50
CA LEU A 321 -0.89 5.46 2.98
C LEU A 321 0.61 5.15 3.04
N VAL A 322 1.47 6.09 2.62
CA VAL A 322 2.93 5.88 2.66
C VAL A 322 3.46 5.78 4.08
N ILE A 323 2.94 6.59 5.00
CA ILE A 323 3.32 6.53 6.42
C ILE A 323 2.91 5.17 7.01
N ALA A 324 1.71 4.69 6.68
CA ALA A 324 1.23 3.40 7.16
C ALA A 324 2.07 2.23 6.58
N ILE A 325 2.38 2.25 5.28
CA ILE A 325 3.33 1.29 4.66
C ILE A 325 4.68 1.33 5.37
N ARG A 326 5.22 2.53 5.65
CA ARG A 326 6.48 2.70 6.38
C ARG A 326 6.44 2.08 7.76
N ASN A 327 5.41 2.39 8.54
CA ASN A 327 5.27 1.84 9.88
C ASN A 327 5.22 0.31 9.81
N ARG A 328 4.49 -0.23 8.82
CA ARG A 328 4.39 -1.68 8.66
C ARG A 328 5.71 -2.35 8.27
N VAL A 329 6.50 -1.73 7.39
CA VAL A 329 7.82 -2.22 7.01
C VAL A 329 8.80 -2.13 8.18
N ASP A 330 8.79 -1.02 8.92
CA ASP A 330 9.62 -0.82 10.11
C ASP A 330 9.31 -1.85 11.21
N GLU A 331 8.03 -2.13 11.47
CA GLU A 331 7.61 -3.20 12.38
C GLU A 331 8.15 -4.57 11.95
N GLY A 332 8.01 -4.93 10.67
CA GLY A 332 8.51 -6.20 10.15
C GLY A 332 10.02 -6.35 10.29
N LEU A 333 10.78 -5.28 9.99
CA LEU A 333 12.23 -5.26 10.17
C LEU A 333 12.63 -5.33 11.65
N LYS A 334 11.89 -4.67 12.56
CA LYS A 334 12.11 -4.76 14.01
C LYS A 334 11.87 -6.16 14.55
N GLU A 335 10.81 -6.84 14.11
CA GLU A 335 10.51 -8.23 14.47
C GLU A 335 11.66 -9.16 14.05
N ILE A 336 12.18 -8.98 12.83
CA ILE A 336 13.33 -9.76 12.34
C ILE A 336 14.58 -9.45 13.16
N ASN A 337 14.89 -8.17 13.40
CA ASN A 337 16.06 -7.75 14.17
C ASN A 337 16.05 -8.30 15.60
N LYS A 338 14.87 -8.39 16.23
CA LYS A 338 14.73 -9.02 17.55
C LYS A 338 15.18 -10.49 17.51
N VAL A 339 14.73 -11.24 16.51
CA VAL A 339 15.10 -12.65 16.36
C VAL A 339 16.58 -12.80 16.02
N LEU A 340 17.17 -11.89 15.24
CA LEU A 340 18.62 -11.88 14.98
C LEU A 340 19.44 -11.75 16.26
N GLY A 341 19.02 -10.87 17.18
CA GLY A 341 19.69 -10.70 18.48
C GLY A 341 19.55 -11.90 19.41
N GLU A 342 18.65 -12.83 19.13
CA GLU A 342 18.44 -14.04 19.93
C GLU A 342 19.24 -15.26 19.41
N ILE A 343 19.88 -15.16 18.24
CA ILE A 343 20.65 -16.24 17.62
C ILE A 343 21.85 -16.60 18.49
N LYS A 344 22.02 -17.90 18.77
CA LYS A 344 23.18 -18.43 19.49
C LYS A 344 24.10 -19.24 18.58
N GLN A 345 25.39 -19.26 18.92
CA GLN A 345 26.37 -20.12 18.27
C GLN A 345 25.90 -21.59 18.35
N GLY A 346 25.79 -22.25 17.19
CA GLY A 346 25.28 -23.62 17.06
C GLY A 346 23.85 -23.74 16.51
N GLU A 347 23.08 -22.65 16.51
CA GLU A 347 21.83 -22.57 15.74
C GLU A 347 22.20 -22.38 14.25
N GLY A 348 21.64 -23.19 13.34
CA GLY A 348 21.94 -23.11 11.89
C GLY A 348 23.16 -23.92 11.39
N SER A 349 24.08 -24.34 12.27
CA SER A 349 25.25 -25.13 11.87
C SER A 349 24.98 -26.64 11.68
N VAL A 350 23.83 -27.14 12.12
CA VAL A 350 23.48 -28.57 12.01
C VAL A 350 23.22 -28.99 10.55
N ALA A 351 22.83 -28.05 9.68
CA ALA A 351 22.49 -28.36 8.28
C ALA A 351 23.72 -28.55 7.37
N LYS A 352 24.91 -28.03 7.73
CA LYS A 352 26.12 -28.10 6.88
C LYS A 352 27.06 -29.26 7.19
N ILE A 353 26.78 -30.10 8.20
CA ILE A 353 27.69 -31.17 8.64
C ILE A 353 27.29 -32.55 8.06
N ASN A 354 26.10 -32.66 7.44
CA ASN A 354 25.58 -33.92 6.90
C ASN A 354 25.46 -33.92 5.36
N GLU A 355 26.53 -33.50 4.67
CA GLU A 355 26.77 -33.86 3.26
C GLU A 355 28.07 -34.67 3.15
#